data_AF-A0A7V2T0R0-F1
#
_entry.id   AF-A0A7V2T0R0-F1
#
_cell.length_a   1.000
_cell.length_b   1.000
_cell.length_c   1.000
_cell.angle_alpha   90.00
_cell.angle_beta   90.00
_cell.angle_gamma   90.00
#
_symmetry.space_group_name_H-M   'P 1'
#
loop_
_entity.id
_entity.type
_entity.pdbx_description
1 polymer ?
#
loop_
_entity_poly.entity_id
_entity_poly.type
_entity_poly.pdbx_seq_one_letter_code
_entity_poly.pdbx_strand_id
1 'polypeptide(L)' 'MYDIFMWFTDLGNSKIAALLIFFPIFIGIILYAYTNKDRSKRLESYKYIPFDDDQDETSNKEKVKNNG' A
#
# COMPACT_ATOMS: atom_id res chain seq x y z
N MET A 1 -25.20 21.45 23.72
CA MET A 1 -24.27 21.62 22.57
C MET A 1 -22.80 21.82 22.99
N TYR A 2 -22.51 22.26 24.22
CA TYR A 2 -21.12 22.28 24.77
C TYR A 2 -20.78 21.03 25.59
N ASP A 3 -21.77 20.16 25.81
CA ASP A 3 -21.69 19.02 26.71
C ASP A 3 -20.63 18.00 26.27
N ILE A 4 -20.43 17.86 24.96
CA ILE A 4 -19.37 17.02 24.37
C ILE A 4 -17.98 17.59 24.66
N PHE A 5 -17.79 18.91 24.59
CA PHE A 5 -16.51 19.54 24.91
C PHE A 5 -16.22 19.48 26.41
N MET A 6 -17.22 19.70 27.25
CA MET A 6 -17.09 19.58 28.72
C MET A 6 -16.84 18.14 29.16
N TRP A 7 -17.48 17.17 28.50
CA TRP A 7 -17.23 15.75 28.73
C TRP A 7 -15.83 15.32 28.28
N PHE A 8 -15.31 15.89 27.19
CA PHE A 8 -13.96 15.61 26.70
C PHE A 8 -12.86 16.18 27.61
N THR A 9 -13.10 17.34 28.22
CA THR A 9 -12.16 17.96 29.18
C THR A 9 -12.28 17.39 30.59
N ASP A 10 -13.31 16.59 30.87
CA ASP A 10 -13.44 15.85 32.13
C ASP A 10 -12.38 14.73 32.20
N LEU A 11 -11.42 14.93 33.11
CA LEU A 11 -10.30 14.01 33.32
C LEU A 11 -10.77 12.61 33.77
N GLY A 12 -11.98 12.48 34.34
CA GLY A 12 -12.59 11.19 34.68
C GLY A 12 -12.87 10.32 33.45
N ASN A 13 -13.18 10.95 32.31
CA ASN A 13 -13.46 10.27 31.04
C ASN A 13 -12.22 10.16 30.13
N SER A 14 -11.07 10.68 30.56
CA SER A 14 -9.82 10.74 29.78
C SER A 14 -9.39 9.40 29.19
N LYS A 15 -9.61 8.28 29.92
CA LYS A 15 -9.29 6.93 29.43
C LYS A 15 -10.13 6.54 28.21
N ILE A 16 -11.44 6.83 28.27
CA ILE A 16 -12.37 6.54 27.17
C ILE A 16 -12.12 7.50 26.00
N ALA A 17 -11.87 8.78 26.28
CA ALA A 17 -11.59 9.80 25.27
C ALA A 17 -10.29 9.49 24.51
N ALA A 18 -9.24 9.10 25.24
CA ALA A 18 -7.98 8.66 24.64
C ALA A 18 -8.20 7.44 23.74
N LEU A 19 -8.92 6.42 24.19
CA LEU A 19 -9.20 5.23 23.38
C LEU A 19 -9.93 5.59 22.08
N LEU A 20 -10.97 6.42 22.16
CA LEU A 20 -11.75 6.85 21.00
C LEU A 20 -10.96 7.71 20.02
N ILE A 21 -9.88 8.36 20.43
CA ILE A 21 -9.03 9.16 19.53
C ILE A 21 -7.88 8.32 19.00
N PHE A 22 -7.10 7.69 19.87
CA PHE A 22 -5.90 6.95 19.48
C PHE A 22 -6.22 5.74 18.60
N PHE A 23 -7.31 5.02 18.87
CA PHE A 23 -7.64 3.81 18.13
C PHE A 23 -8.02 4.08 16.66
N PRO A 24 -8.99 4.97 16.34
CA PRO A 24 -9.29 5.27 14.95
C PRO A 24 -8.18 6.04 14.25
N ILE A 25 -7.38 6.85 14.96
CA ILE A 25 -6.17 7.44 14.40
C ILE A 25 -5.19 6.34 13.96
N PHE A 26 -4.96 5.35 14.82
CA PHE A 26 -4.09 4.23 14.50
C PHE A 26 -4.59 3.43 13.30
N ILE A 27 -5.88 3.08 13.27
CA ILE A 27 -6.51 2.43 12.11
C ILE A 27 -6.39 3.30 10.86
N GLY A 28 -6.62 4.61 10.99
CA GLY A 28 -6.52 5.58 9.90
C GLY A 28 -5.12 5.64 9.31
N ILE A 29 -4.08 5.59 10.14
CA ILE A 29 -2.67 5.52 9.70
C ILE A 29 -2.40 4.23 8.94
N ILE A 30 -2.87 3.08 9.44
CA ILE A 30 -2.73 1.79 8.76
C ILE A 30 -3.41 1.86 7.39
N LEU A 31 -4.67 2.30 7.34
CA LEU A 31 -5.38 2.45 6.07
C LEU A 31 -4.63 3.40 5.13
N TYR A 32 -4.19 4.56 5.61
CA TYR A 32 -3.41 5.51 4.80
C TYR A 32 -2.14 4.88 4.22
N ALA A 33 -1.40 4.12 5.03
CA ALA A 33 -0.15 3.48 4.64
C ALA A 33 -0.36 2.35 3.61
N TYR A 34 -1.39 1.51 3.80
CA TYR A 34 -1.59 0.30 3.01
C TYR A 34 -2.59 0.45 1.85
N THR A 35 -3.50 1.43 1.89
CA THR A 35 -4.44 1.71 0.79
C THR A 35 -3.74 2.30 -0.43
N ASN A 36 -2.56 2.92 -0.29
CA ASN A 36 -1.82 3.49 -1.41
C ASN A 36 -1.09 2.41 -2.24
N LYS A 37 -1.89 1.59 -2.95
CA LYS A 37 -1.43 0.49 -3.81
C LYS A 37 -0.74 0.98 -5.10
N ASP A 38 -0.86 2.26 -5.45
CA ASP A 38 -0.29 2.80 -6.69
C ASP A 38 1.24 2.83 -6.67
N ARG A 39 1.89 2.81 -5.50
CA ARG A 39 3.36 2.66 -5.42
C ARG A 39 3.83 1.26 -5.81
N SER A 40 2.99 0.23 -5.66
CA SER A 40 3.34 -1.16 -6.01
C SER A 40 3.25 -1.44 -7.51
N LYS A 41 2.45 -0.69 -8.27
CA LYS A 41 2.36 -0.85 -9.74
C LYS A 41 3.70 -0.61 -10.44
N ARG A 42 4.51 0.31 -9.90
CA ARG A 42 5.86 0.60 -10.40
C ARG A 42 6.87 -0.51 -10.10
N LEU A 43 6.56 -1.42 -9.18
CA LEU A 43 7.37 -2.60 -8.86
C LEU A 43 6.94 -3.81 -9.71
N GLU A 44 5.65 -3.89 -10.08
CA GLU A 44 5.18 -4.92 -11.01
C GLU A 44 5.71 -4.73 -12.43
N SER A 45 5.99 -3.50 -12.87
CA SER A 45 6.59 -3.24 -14.19
C SER A 45 7.98 -3.86 -14.38
N TYR A 46 8.65 -4.29 -13.30
CA TYR A 46 9.95 -4.98 -13.33
C TYR A 46 9.85 -6.48 -13.03
N LYS A 47 8.63 -7.04 -12.91
CA LYS A 47 8.45 -8.47 -12.61
C LYS A 47 8.91 -9.40 -13.74
N TYR A 48 9.01 -8.89 -14.96
CA TYR A 48 9.40 -9.63 -16.15
C TYR A 48 10.65 -9.00 -16.79
N ILE A 49 11.68 -8.72 -15.98
CA ILE A 49 13.00 -8.46 -16.56
C ILE A 49 13.51 -9.82 -17.07
N PRO A 50 13.69 -10.01 -18.39
CA PRO A 50 14.30 -11.22 -18.90
C PRO A 50 15.72 -11.31 -18.36
N PHE A 51 16.14 -12.50 -17.93
CA PHE A 51 17.53 -12.71 -17.58
C PHE A 51 18.38 -12.61 -18.86
N ASP A 52 19.63 -12.17 -18.76
CA ASP A 52 20.52 -12.09 -19.93
C ASP A 52 20.66 -13.46 -20.63
N ASP A 53 20.54 -14.55 -19.87
CA ASP A 53 20.53 -15.93 -20.38
C ASP A 53 19.26 -16.28 -21.21
N ASP A 54 18.15 -15.54 -21.04
CA ASP A 54 16.90 -15.74 -21.80
C ASP A 54 16.89 -14.96 -23.14
N GLN A 55 17.85 -14.05 -23.36
CA GLN A 55 17.99 -13.25 -24.60
C GLN A 55 18.43 -14.12 -25.80
N ASP A 56 19.20 -15.16 -25.53
CA ASP A 56 19.73 -16.08 -26.55
C ASP A 56 18.63 -16.97 -27.16
N GLU A 57 17.55 -17.25 -26.42
CA GLU A 57 16.44 -18.08 -26.91
C GLU A 57 15.41 -17.33 -27.75
N THR A 58 15.17 -16.05 -27.45
CA THR A 58 14.15 -15.24 -28.13
C THR A 58 14.60 -14.79 -29.51
N SER A 59 15.87 -14.39 -29.64
CA SER A 59 16.50 -14.02 -30.91
C SER A 59 16.64 -15.20 -31.89
N ASN A 60 16.78 -16.43 -31.39
CA ASN A 60 16.85 -17.64 -32.21
C ASN A 60 15.46 -18.04 -32.75
N LYS A 61 14.41 -17.97 -31.91
CA LYS A 61 13.03 -18.29 -32.32
C LYS A 61 12.49 -17.33 -33.39
N GLU A 62 12.84 -16.05 -33.36
CA GLU A 62 12.45 -15.09 -34.41
C GLU A 62 13.14 -15.33 -35.76
N LYS A 63 14.39 -15.82 -35.75
CA LYS A 63 15.09 -16.19 -37.00
C LYS A 63 14.55 -17.48 -37.63
N VAL A 64 14.13 -18.46 -36.83
CA VAL A 64 13.56 -19.72 -37.34
C VAL A 64 12.17 -19.52 -37.94
N LYS A 65 11.35 -18.61 -37.38
CA LYS A 65 9.99 -18.34 -37.87
C LYS A 65 9.94 -17.55 -39.19
N ASN A 66 10.97 -16.75 -39.50
CA ASN A 66 11.04 -15.99 -40.75
C ASN A 66 11.69 -16.76 -41.92
N ASN A 67 12.21 -17.96 -41.66
CA ASN A 67 12.89 -18.81 -42.66
C ASN A 67 12.12 -20.11 -42.95
N GLY A 68 10.84 -20.21 -42.56
CA GLY A 68 9.96 -21.37 -42.81
C GLY A 68 8.80 -21.01 -43.72
#